data_AF-A0A1Y1M8A3-F1
#
_entry.id   AF-A0A1Y1M8A3-F1
#
_cell.length_a   1.000
_cell.length_b   1.000
_cell.length_c   1.000
_cell.angle_alpha   90.00
_cell.angle_beta   90.00
_cell.angle_gamma   90.00
#
_symmetry.space_group_name_H-M   'P 1'
#
loop_
_entity.id
_entity.type
_entity.pdbx_description
1 polymer ?
#
loop_
_entity_poly.entity_id
_entity_poly.type
_entity_poly.pdbx_seq_one_letter_code
_entity_poly.pdbx_strand_id
1 'polypeptide(L)'
;MKPSFLAVVGIIILSVKCVTADRNETTELLNAVGNFLKTVRARLAHVSALGLDAGIVSTGEIATRFKESIKAIFPGTLWCGDGTIAKKSDELGYFKLADACCREHDNCSDIILGGESRNGLRNPGLFTRSNCACDDKFRKCLKATDSIISNNIGFTYFTILGPQCFKFEYPKVKCEKRLWFRCATYKLNFTGNPLYQWFDNQYY
;
A
#
# COMPACT_ATOMS: atom_id res chain seq x y z
N MET A 1 -15.34 19.32 -2.43
CA MET A 1 -15.75 19.28 -1.01
C MET A 1 -15.17 18.02 -0.39
N LYS A 2 -14.31 18.15 0.62
CA LYS A 2 -13.85 16.99 1.40
C LYS A 2 -15.02 16.52 2.28
N PRO A 3 -15.38 15.22 2.29
CA PRO A 3 -16.40 14.74 3.20
C PRO A 3 -15.94 14.96 4.64
N SER A 4 -16.87 15.31 5.52
CA SER A 4 -16.59 15.45 6.94
C SER A 4 -16.07 14.12 7.50
N PHE A 5 -15.28 14.18 8.58
CA PHE A 5 -14.80 12.98 9.28
C PHE A 5 -15.97 12.02 9.63
N LEU A 6 -17.12 12.59 10.00
CA LEU A 6 -18.36 11.85 10.24
C LEU A 6 -18.92 11.14 8.99
N ALA A 7 -18.79 11.71 7.80
CA ALA A 7 -19.22 11.08 6.55
C ALA A 7 -18.28 9.93 6.13
N VAL A 8 -16.97 10.05 6.38
CA VAL A 8 -16.00 8.97 6.15
C VAL A 8 -16.22 7.81 7.13
N VAL A 9 -16.43 8.13 8.41
CA VAL A 9 -16.78 7.14 9.44
C VAL A 9 -18.11 6.46 9.14
N GLY A 10 -19.13 7.19 8.67
CA GLY A 10 -20.41 6.63 8.25
C GLY A 10 -20.29 5.64 7.09
N ILE A 11 -19.46 5.93 6.08
CA ILE A 11 -19.21 5.04 4.94
C ILE A 11 -18.44 3.77 5.36
N ILE A 12 -17.48 3.89 6.28
CA ILE A 12 -16.76 2.74 6.85
C ILE A 12 -17.73 1.85 7.64
N ILE A 13 -18.60 2.43 8.47
CA ILE A 13 -19.61 1.68 9.25
C ILE A 13 -20.61 0.94 8.33
N LEU A 14 -21.07 1.58 7.24
CA LEU A 14 -21.95 0.93 6.26
C LEU A 14 -21.25 -0.22 5.51
N SER A 15 -19.96 -0.08 5.22
CA SER A 15 -19.18 -1.10 4.51
C SER A 15 -18.89 -2.32 5.39
N VAL A 16 -18.65 -2.12 6.69
CA VAL A 16 -18.41 -3.21 7.65
C VAL A 16 -19.69 -4.00 7.95
N LYS A 17 -20.86 -3.32 8.01
CA LYS A 17 -22.17 -3.99 8.16
C LYS A 17 -22.52 -4.95 7.01
N CYS A 18 -21.92 -4.78 5.83
CA CYS A 18 -22.13 -5.68 4.70
C CYS A 18 -21.30 -6.97 4.76
N VAL A 19 -20.22 -7.02 5.56
CA VAL A 19 -19.29 -8.16 5.58
C VAL A 19 -19.52 -9.09 6.77
N THR A 20 -20.03 -8.59 7.90
CA THR A 20 -20.25 -9.40 9.10
C THR A 20 -21.71 -9.34 9.55
N ALA A 21 -22.44 -10.42 9.37
CA ALA A 21 -23.80 -10.60 9.89
C ALA A 21 -23.84 -10.91 11.39
N ASP A 22 -22.84 -10.50 12.17
CA ASP A 22 -22.83 -10.66 13.63
C ASP A 22 -22.48 -9.33 14.32
N ARG A 23 -23.45 -8.78 15.05
CA ARG A 23 -23.34 -7.49 15.76
C ARG A 23 -22.44 -7.62 17.00
N ASN A 24 -22.17 -8.82 17.48
CA ASN A 24 -21.47 -9.03 18.75
C ASN A 24 -19.94 -8.88 18.63
N GLU A 25 -19.33 -9.40 17.56
CA GLU A 25 -17.87 -9.40 17.34
C GLU A 25 -17.29 -7.98 17.11
N THR A 26 -18.05 -7.12 16.43
CA THR A 26 -17.69 -5.69 16.25
C THR A 26 -17.67 -4.91 17.57
N THR A 27 -18.51 -5.31 18.54
CA THR A 27 -18.58 -4.68 19.86
C THR A 27 -17.41 -5.11 20.72
N GLU A 28 -16.98 -6.37 20.61
CA GLU A 28 -15.77 -6.87 21.28
C GLU A 28 -14.49 -6.22 20.77
N LEU A 29 -14.32 -6.07 19.45
CA LEU A 29 -13.18 -5.37 18.86
C LEU A 29 -13.13 -3.90 19.26
N LEU A 30 -14.27 -3.19 19.23
CA LEU A 30 -14.35 -1.80 19.69
C LEU A 30 -14.05 -1.66 21.19
N ASN A 31 -14.52 -2.59 22.01
CA ASN A 31 -14.22 -2.63 23.44
C ASN A 31 -12.75 -2.96 23.70
N ALA A 32 -12.15 -3.89 22.94
CA ALA A 32 -10.74 -4.23 23.03
C ALA A 32 -9.84 -3.05 22.65
N VAL A 33 -10.16 -2.36 21.56
CA VAL A 33 -9.46 -1.12 21.14
C VAL A 33 -9.67 0.00 22.18
N GLY A 34 -10.90 0.17 22.69
CA GLY A 34 -11.21 1.15 23.72
C GLY A 34 -10.48 0.89 25.04
N ASN A 35 -10.37 -0.37 25.45
CA ASN A 35 -9.64 -0.78 26.65
C ASN A 35 -8.13 -0.63 26.45
N PHE A 36 -7.60 -1.01 25.28
CA PHE A 36 -6.20 -0.79 24.93
C PHE A 36 -5.84 0.71 24.95
N LEU A 37 -6.67 1.57 24.36
CA LEU A 37 -6.47 3.03 24.39
C LEU A 37 -6.55 3.61 25.81
N LYS A 38 -7.44 3.08 26.67
CA LYS A 38 -7.51 3.46 28.09
C LYS A 38 -6.25 3.03 28.84
N THR A 39 -5.75 1.82 28.61
CA THR A 39 -4.49 1.32 29.21
C THR A 39 -3.29 2.13 28.75
N VAL A 40 -3.23 2.50 27.46
CA VAL A 40 -2.18 3.37 26.91
C VAL A 40 -2.26 4.77 27.53
N ARG A 41 -3.45 5.37 27.66
CA ARG A 41 -3.64 6.66 28.34
C ARG A 41 -3.25 6.63 29.83
N ALA A 42 -3.64 5.58 30.55
CA ALA A 42 -3.30 5.42 31.96
C ALA A 42 -1.77 5.25 32.16
N ARG A 43 -1.11 4.50 31.27
CA ARG A 43 0.36 4.38 31.28
C ARG A 43 1.05 5.68 30.90
N LEU A 44 0.53 6.44 29.94
CA LEU A 44 1.04 7.77 29.57
C LEU A 44 0.92 8.78 30.73
N ALA A 45 -0.19 8.76 31.47
CA ALA A 45 -0.37 9.61 32.65
C ALA A 45 0.61 9.25 33.78
N HIS A 46 0.91 7.96 33.97
CA HIS A 46 1.91 7.50 34.93
C HIS A 46 3.34 7.88 34.54
N VAL A 47 3.67 7.86 33.25
CA VAL A 47 4.99 8.26 32.73
C VAL A 47 5.20 9.77 32.83
N SER A 48 4.15 10.56 32.58
CA SER A 48 4.19 12.03 32.74
C SER A 48 4.43 12.47 34.19
N ALA A 49 3.98 11.68 35.17
CA ALA A 49 4.17 11.98 36.60
C ALA A 49 5.60 11.66 37.10
N LEU A 50 6.39 10.91 36.33
CA LEU A 50 7.75 10.50 36.70
C LEU A 50 8.84 11.44 36.16
N GLY A 51 8.49 12.51 35.44
CA GLY A 51 9.45 13.47 34.90
C GLY A 51 10.47 12.87 33.92
N LEU A 52 10.25 11.64 33.48
CA LEU A 52 10.95 11.06 32.35
C LEU A 52 10.34 11.70 31.10
N ASP A 53 11.12 12.52 30.40
CA ASP A 53 10.81 12.88 29.03
C ASP A 53 10.62 11.57 28.27
N ALA A 54 9.37 11.19 28.05
CA ALA A 54 9.00 10.19 27.07
C ALA A 54 9.41 10.81 25.74
N GLY A 55 10.68 10.66 25.39
CA GLY A 55 11.22 10.96 24.08
C GLY A 55 10.17 10.45 23.10
N ILE A 56 9.58 11.39 22.36
CA ILE A 56 8.58 11.09 21.35
C ILE A 56 9.22 10.01 20.49
N VAL A 57 8.74 8.77 20.62
CA VAL A 57 9.07 7.71 19.67
C VAL A 57 8.71 8.33 18.33
N SER A 58 9.73 8.59 17.51
CA SER A 58 9.52 9.32 16.27
C SER A 58 8.48 8.55 15.48
N THR A 59 7.53 9.24 14.85
CA THR A 59 6.61 8.59 13.92
C THR A 59 7.37 7.77 12.87
N GLY A 60 8.61 8.16 12.57
CA GLY A 60 9.58 7.39 11.80
C GLY A 60 9.95 6.04 12.44
N GLU A 61 10.25 5.99 13.74
CA GLU A 61 10.58 4.73 14.44
C GLU A 61 9.40 3.76 14.51
N ILE A 62 8.18 4.26 14.72
CA ILE A 62 6.97 3.42 14.66
C ILE A 62 6.74 2.90 13.26
N ALA A 63 6.91 3.74 12.24
CA ALA A 63 6.80 3.34 10.85
C ALA A 63 7.86 2.31 10.44
N THR A 64 9.11 2.48 10.89
CA THR A 64 10.20 1.51 10.68
C THR A 64 9.90 0.19 11.37
N ARG A 65 9.49 0.19 12.64
CA ARG A 65 9.12 -1.04 13.37
C ARG A 65 7.91 -1.74 12.76
N PHE A 66 6.93 -0.97 12.28
CA PHE A 66 5.81 -1.53 11.53
C PHE A 66 6.34 -2.22 10.28
N LYS A 67 7.12 -1.50 9.46
CA LYS A 67 7.76 -2.01 8.23
C LYS A 67 8.59 -3.27 8.45
N GLU A 68 9.28 -3.39 9.57
CA GLU A 68 10.03 -4.60 9.95
C GLU A 68 9.14 -5.76 10.46
N SER A 69 8.05 -5.45 11.17
CA SER A 69 7.17 -6.46 11.79
C SER A 69 6.26 -7.19 10.79
N ILE A 70 5.87 -6.53 9.70
CA ILE A 70 5.29 -7.19 8.54
C ILE A 70 6.44 -7.81 7.75
N LYS A 71 6.71 -9.11 7.99
CA LYS A 71 7.68 -9.90 7.21
C LYS A 71 7.35 -9.76 5.71
N ALA A 72 8.00 -8.82 5.05
CA ALA A 72 7.47 -8.22 3.82
C ALA A 72 7.57 -9.15 2.60
N ILE A 73 8.40 -10.20 2.67
CA ILE A 73 8.55 -11.19 1.60
C ILE A 73 7.52 -12.30 1.74
N PHE A 74 6.78 -12.57 0.67
CA PHE A 74 5.82 -13.66 0.60
C PHE A 74 6.52 -15.02 0.83
N PRO A 75 6.04 -15.86 1.77
CA PRO A 75 6.68 -17.15 2.07
C PRO A 75 6.87 -18.03 0.84
N GLY A 76 8.07 -18.60 0.66
CA GLY A 76 8.41 -19.43 -0.50
C GLY A 76 8.84 -18.63 -1.74
N THR A 77 8.97 -17.31 -1.63
CA THR A 77 9.54 -16.40 -2.64
C THR A 77 10.76 -15.68 -2.04
N LEU A 78 11.57 -15.06 -2.89
CA LEU A 78 12.70 -14.24 -2.46
C LEU A 78 12.54 -12.76 -2.83
N TRP A 79 11.65 -12.44 -3.78
CA TRP A 79 11.49 -11.10 -4.36
C TRP A 79 10.09 -10.51 -4.17
N CYS A 80 9.09 -11.30 -3.76
CA CYS A 80 7.71 -10.79 -3.65
C CYS A 80 7.50 -10.07 -2.31
N GLY A 81 7.97 -8.84 -2.20
CA GLY A 81 7.81 -8.04 -0.99
C GLY A 81 8.45 -6.66 -1.03
N ASP A 82 8.82 -6.13 0.14
CA ASP A 82 9.61 -4.90 0.23
C ASP A 82 11.09 -5.21 0.00
N GLY A 83 11.51 -5.08 -1.26
CA GLY A 83 12.84 -5.49 -1.71
C GLY A 83 12.98 -7.01 -1.80
N THR A 84 14.22 -7.49 -1.67
CA THR A 84 14.55 -8.90 -1.86
C THR A 84 15.40 -9.47 -0.74
N ILE A 85 15.25 -10.76 -0.47
CA ILE A 85 16.14 -11.57 0.39
C ILE A 85 17.02 -12.53 -0.42
N ALA A 86 16.99 -12.45 -1.76
CA ALA A 86 17.87 -13.21 -2.63
C ALA A 86 19.33 -12.82 -2.42
N LYS A 87 20.24 -13.80 -2.37
CA LYS A 87 21.69 -13.54 -2.25
C LYS A 87 22.34 -13.30 -3.61
N LYS A 88 21.69 -13.76 -4.69
CA LYS A 88 22.12 -13.59 -6.07
C LYS A 88 20.96 -13.12 -6.91
N SER A 89 21.25 -12.33 -7.94
CA SER A 89 20.24 -11.76 -8.82
C SER A 89 19.47 -12.81 -9.63
N ASP A 90 20.01 -14.00 -9.83
CA ASP A 90 19.36 -15.09 -10.55
C ASP A 90 18.59 -16.06 -9.63
N GLU A 91 18.76 -15.94 -8.32
CA GLU A 91 18.14 -16.80 -7.33
C GLU A 91 16.63 -16.58 -7.28
N LEU A 92 15.88 -17.67 -7.23
CA LEU A 92 14.43 -17.68 -7.07
C LEU A 92 14.05 -18.66 -5.97
N GLY A 93 12.99 -18.34 -5.26
CA GLY A 93 12.39 -19.18 -4.23
C GLY A 93 11.68 -20.40 -4.79
N TYR A 94 10.94 -21.08 -3.92
CA TYR A 94 10.18 -22.27 -4.26
C TYR A 94 9.14 -22.00 -5.36
N PHE A 95 8.42 -20.89 -5.27
CA PHE A 95 7.41 -20.49 -6.26
C PHE A 95 8.03 -19.73 -7.44
N LYS A 96 8.96 -20.40 -8.14
CA LYS A 96 9.84 -19.80 -9.16
C LYS A 96 9.15 -18.89 -10.17
N LEU A 97 8.00 -19.31 -10.72
CA LEU A 97 7.30 -18.53 -11.75
C LEU A 97 6.73 -17.21 -11.20
N ALA A 98 6.07 -17.26 -10.04
CA ALA A 98 5.54 -16.07 -9.39
C ALA A 98 6.68 -15.16 -8.90
N ASP A 99 7.72 -15.76 -8.32
CA ASP A 99 8.89 -15.04 -7.81
C ASP A 99 9.69 -14.36 -8.93
N ALA A 100 9.76 -14.97 -10.12
CA ALA A 100 10.35 -14.34 -11.29
C ALA A 100 9.60 -13.07 -11.72
N CYS A 101 8.26 -13.03 -11.59
CA CYS A 101 7.48 -11.81 -11.84
C CYS A 101 7.84 -10.70 -10.85
N CYS A 102 8.03 -11.04 -9.57
CA CYS A 102 8.42 -10.09 -8.53
C CYS A 102 9.85 -9.60 -8.72
N ARG A 103 10.79 -10.49 -9.06
CA ARG A 103 12.17 -10.11 -9.38
C ARG A 103 12.24 -9.11 -10.53
N GLU A 104 11.49 -9.36 -11.60
CA GLU A 104 11.44 -8.46 -12.74
C GLU A 104 10.87 -7.09 -12.34
N HIS A 105 9.89 -7.07 -11.43
CA HIS A 105 9.29 -5.85 -10.91
C HIS A 105 10.25 -5.07 -9.98
N ASP A 106 10.97 -5.76 -9.11
CA ASP A 106 12.00 -5.18 -8.22
C ASP A 106 13.15 -4.55 -9.02
N ASN A 107 13.49 -5.11 -10.18
CA ASN A 107 14.51 -4.57 -11.09
C ASN A 107 14.00 -3.42 -11.98
N CYS A 108 12.83 -2.84 -11.69
CA CYS A 108 12.34 -1.66 -12.39
C CYS A 108 13.35 -0.50 -12.27
N SER A 109 13.80 0.03 -13.41
CA SER A 109 14.80 1.11 -13.45
C SER A 109 14.27 2.48 -13.02
N ASP A 110 12.94 2.64 -12.97
CA ASP A 110 12.28 3.90 -12.64
C ASP A 110 11.35 3.74 -11.45
N ILE A 111 11.89 4.07 -10.28
CA ILE A 111 11.22 3.98 -8.98
C ILE A 111 11.38 5.28 -8.18
N ILE A 112 10.53 5.43 -7.17
CA ILE A 112 10.64 6.45 -6.11
C ILE A 112 10.51 5.73 -4.77
N LEU A 113 11.58 5.71 -3.97
CA LEU A 113 11.57 5.02 -2.67
C LEU A 113 10.60 5.71 -1.70
N GLY A 114 10.22 5.01 -0.63
CA GLY A 114 9.38 5.58 0.42
C GLY A 114 10.02 6.81 1.06
N GLY A 115 9.29 7.91 1.16
CA GLY A 115 9.75 9.19 1.70
C GLY A 115 10.47 10.10 0.69
N GLU A 116 10.91 9.57 -0.45
CA GLU A 116 11.69 10.32 -1.43
C GLU A 116 10.83 11.23 -2.33
N SER A 117 11.50 12.18 -2.98
CA SER A 117 10.93 13.04 -4.02
C SER A 117 11.76 12.99 -5.28
N ARG A 118 11.12 12.81 -6.43
CA ARG A 118 11.74 12.73 -7.75
C ARG A 118 10.78 13.26 -8.81
N ASN A 119 11.30 13.97 -9.80
CA ASN A 119 10.52 14.50 -10.93
C ASN A 119 9.29 15.34 -10.53
N GLY A 120 9.39 16.10 -9.43
CA GLY A 120 8.28 16.90 -8.89
C GLY A 120 7.19 16.08 -8.15
N LEU A 121 7.37 14.77 -8.02
CA LEU A 121 6.53 13.89 -7.21
C LEU A 121 7.18 13.59 -5.87
N ARG A 122 6.36 13.46 -4.82
CA ARG A 122 6.77 12.95 -3.51
C ARG A 122 6.05 11.63 -3.26
N ASN A 123 6.78 10.60 -2.83
CA ASN A 123 6.21 9.35 -2.33
C ASN A 123 6.12 9.42 -0.80
N PRO A 124 4.96 9.78 -0.20
CA PRO A 124 4.82 9.82 1.25
C PRO A 124 4.64 8.42 1.87
N GLY A 125 4.59 7.36 1.08
CA GLY A 125 4.42 5.99 1.55
C GLY A 125 5.70 5.40 2.14
N LEU A 126 5.55 4.28 2.83
CA LEU A 126 6.68 3.54 3.44
C LEU A 126 7.42 2.63 2.45
N PHE A 127 6.74 2.30 1.34
CA PHE A 127 7.22 1.37 0.32
C PHE A 127 7.51 2.10 -0.98
N THR A 128 8.39 1.48 -1.77
CA THR A 128 8.73 1.91 -3.12
C THR A 128 7.48 1.95 -3.99
N ARG A 129 7.37 3.01 -4.81
CA ARG A 129 6.41 3.07 -5.91
C ARG A 129 7.18 3.03 -7.22
N SER A 130 6.66 2.28 -8.19
CA SER A 130 7.32 2.05 -9.47
C SER A 130 6.62 2.82 -10.60
N ASN A 131 7.29 2.89 -11.76
CA ASN A 131 6.67 3.39 -12.98
C ASN A 131 5.49 2.51 -13.41
N CYS A 132 4.41 3.09 -13.92
CA CYS A 132 3.22 2.35 -14.34
C CYS A 132 3.50 1.26 -15.37
N ALA A 133 4.51 1.41 -16.22
CA ALA A 133 4.92 0.36 -17.15
C ALA A 133 5.43 -0.91 -16.45
N CYS A 134 6.14 -0.75 -15.32
CA CYS A 134 6.62 -1.85 -14.50
C CYS A 134 5.45 -2.55 -13.79
N ASP A 135 4.53 -1.78 -13.18
CA ASP A 135 3.34 -2.33 -12.53
C ASP A 135 2.41 -3.05 -13.53
N ASP A 136 2.22 -2.52 -14.74
CA ASP A 136 1.44 -3.18 -15.79
C ASP A 136 2.09 -4.49 -16.26
N LYS A 137 3.42 -4.51 -16.43
CA LYS A 137 4.17 -5.72 -16.78
C LYS A 137 4.06 -6.77 -15.67
N PHE A 138 4.20 -6.33 -14.41
CA PHE A 138 4.08 -7.20 -13.25
C PHE A 138 2.70 -7.84 -13.17
N ARG A 139 1.63 -7.04 -13.30
CA ARG A 139 0.25 -7.55 -13.33
C ARG A 139 0.02 -8.59 -14.41
N LYS A 140 0.52 -8.33 -15.63
CA LYS A 140 0.41 -9.26 -16.76
C LYS A 140 1.18 -10.55 -16.51
N CYS A 141 2.39 -10.46 -15.96
CA CYS A 141 3.22 -11.62 -15.63
C CYS A 141 2.52 -12.55 -14.61
N LEU A 142 1.99 -11.97 -13.54
CA LEU A 142 1.26 -12.74 -12.52
C LEU A 142 0.00 -13.40 -13.08
N LYS A 143 -0.75 -12.69 -13.93
CA LYS A 143 -1.94 -13.24 -14.61
C LYS A 143 -1.58 -14.35 -15.57
N ALA A 144 -0.49 -14.22 -16.32
CA ALA A 144 -0.02 -15.25 -17.24
C ALA A 144 0.51 -16.49 -16.51
N THR A 145 1.05 -16.32 -15.28
CA THR A 145 1.47 -17.43 -14.42
C THR A 145 0.28 -18.27 -13.93
N ASP A 146 -0.87 -17.62 -13.71
CA ASP A 146 -2.16 -18.23 -13.34
C ASP A 146 -2.08 -19.35 -12.29
N SER A 147 -1.43 -19.06 -11.17
CA SER A 147 -1.31 -19.98 -10.03
C SER A 147 -1.99 -19.37 -8.81
N ILE A 148 -2.36 -20.20 -7.83
CA ILE A 148 -2.89 -19.73 -6.55
C ILE A 148 -1.95 -18.69 -5.92
N ILE A 149 -0.64 -18.91 -6.00
CA ILE A 149 0.37 -18.02 -5.42
C ILE A 149 0.47 -16.70 -6.19
N SER A 150 0.59 -16.74 -7.52
CA SER A 150 0.66 -15.51 -8.33
C SER A 150 -0.63 -14.69 -8.24
N ASN A 151 -1.78 -15.35 -8.15
CA ASN A 151 -3.07 -14.69 -7.98
C ASN A 151 -3.22 -14.05 -6.59
N ASN A 152 -2.72 -14.69 -5.53
CA ASN A 152 -2.68 -14.07 -4.19
C ASN A 152 -1.72 -12.87 -4.13
N ILE A 153 -0.53 -12.97 -4.73
CA ILE A 153 0.43 -11.85 -4.82
C ILE A 153 -0.21 -10.69 -5.58
N GLY A 154 -0.83 -10.98 -6.73
CA GLY A 154 -1.50 -9.99 -7.56
C GLY A 154 -2.65 -9.30 -6.83
N PHE A 155 -3.52 -10.08 -6.18
CA PHE A 155 -4.62 -9.53 -5.39
C PHE A 155 -4.10 -8.68 -4.22
N THR A 156 -3.04 -9.13 -3.54
CA THR A 156 -2.46 -8.37 -2.43
C THR A 156 -1.88 -7.04 -2.90
N TYR A 157 -1.04 -7.05 -3.94
CA TYR A 157 -0.39 -5.84 -4.46
C TYR A 157 -1.41 -4.89 -5.09
N PHE A 158 -2.17 -5.37 -6.07
CA PHE A 158 -3.04 -4.53 -6.89
C PHE A 158 -4.41 -4.30 -6.28
N THR A 159 -4.93 -5.10 -5.35
CA THR A 159 -6.28 -4.91 -4.80
C THR A 159 -6.26 -4.44 -3.36
N ILE A 160 -5.52 -5.13 -2.48
CA ILE A 160 -5.46 -4.79 -1.05
C ILE A 160 -4.59 -3.55 -0.80
N LEU A 161 -3.32 -3.58 -1.21
CA LEU A 161 -2.38 -2.48 -0.98
C LEU A 161 -2.65 -1.32 -1.92
N GLY A 162 -2.88 -1.62 -3.20
CA GLY A 162 -3.31 -0.64 -4.19
C GLY A 162 -2.40 0.58 -4.33
N PRO A 163 -1.07 0.41 -4.45
CA PRO A 163 -0.18 1.54 -4.63
C PRO A 163 -0.55 2.29 -5.92
N GLN A 164 -0.31 3.59 -5.92
CA GLN A 164 -0.30 4.36 -7.17
C GLN A 164 1.06 4.18 -7.84
N CYS A 165 1.05 4.05 -9.16
CA CYS A 165 2.24 4.09 -9.99
C CYS A 165 2.44 5.52 -10.53
N PHE A 166 3.60 5.80 -11.13
CA PHE A 166 3.82 7.09 -11.80
C PHE A 166 4.24 6.92 -13.25
N LYS A 167 3.95 7.92 -14.09
CA LYS A 167 4.43 7.99 -15.48
C LYS A 167 4.44 9.42 -15.99
N PHE A 168 5.25 9.69 -17.02
CA PHE A 168 5.27 10.95 -17.75
C PHE A 168 4.12 10.98 -18.75
N GLU A 169 3.16 11.87 -18.55
CA GLU A 169 1.89 11.87 -19.27
C GLU A 169 1.27 13.28 -19.32
N TYR A 170 0.35 13.52 -20.26
CA TYR A 170 -0.43 14.75 -20.31
C TYR A 170 -1.19 15.05 -19.00
N PRO A 171 -1.39 16.32 -18.63
CA PRO A 171 -2.06 16.69 -17.37
C PRO A 171 -3.43 16.04 -17.21
N LYS A 172 -3.69 15.41 -16.06
CA LYS A 172 -5.01 14.86 -15.73
C LYS A 172 -6.01 15.97 -15.48
N VAL A 173 -7.16 15.93 -16.15
CA VAL A 173 -8.28 16.87 -15.96
C VAL A 173 -9.25 16.32 -14.91
N LYS A 174 -9.72 15.09 -15.10
CA LYS A 174 -10.66 14.43 -14.19
C LYS A 174 -10.60 12.93 -14.33
N CYS A 175 -11.17 12.23 -13.35
CA CYS A 175 -11.49 10.83 -13.53
C CYS A 175 -12.74 10.68 -14.40
N GLU A 176 -12.66 9.92 -15.48
CA GLU A 176 -13.76 9.65 -16.39
C GLU A 176 -14.54 8.41 -15.99
N LYS A 177 -13.83 7.33 -15.64
CA LYS A 177 -14.43 6.09 -15.16
C LYS A 177 -13.81 5.69 -13.83
N ARG A 178 -14.66 5.54 -12.80
CA ARG A 178 -14.27 4.95 -11.53
C ARG A 178 -14.65 3.49 -11.48
N LEU A 179 -13.75 2.69 -10.91
CA LEU A 179 -14.04 1.34 -10.48
C LEU A 179 -13.80 1.31 -8.97
N TRP A 180 -14.87 1.15 -8.19
CA TRP A 180 -14.84 1.24 -6.74
C TRP A 180 -14.23 2.58 -6.29
N PHE A 181 -13.15 2.56 -5.52
CA PHE A 181 -12.49 3.76 -4.99
C PHE A 181 -11.39 4.31 -5.89
N ARG A 182 -11.06 3.64 -7.01
CA ARG A 182 -9.97 4.02 -7.91
C ARG A 182 -10.46 4.55 -9.24
N CYS A 183 -9.64 5.38 -9.87
CA CYS A 183 -9.88 5.83 -11.22
C CYS A 183 -9.32 4.84 -12.24
N ALA A 184 -10.20 4.19 -12.98
CA ALA A 184 -9.82 3.27 -14.05
C ALA A 184 -9.40 3.99 -15.33
N THR A 185 -9.95 5.19 -15.58
CA THR A 185 -9.65 5.97 -16.78
C THR A 185 -9.67 7.46 -16.47
N TYR A 186 -8.57 8.15 -16.80
CA TYR A 186 -8.44 9.59 -16.63
C TYR A 186 -8.66 10.31 -17.96
N LYS A 187 -9.42 11.41 -17.91
CA LYS A 187 -9.44 12.39 -18.99
C LYS A 187 -8.19 13.24 -18.91
N LEU A 188 -7.42 13.30 -19.99
CA LEU A 188 -6.17 14.08 -20.08
C LEU A 188 -6.38 15.37 -20.87
N ASN A 189 -5.55 16.38 -20.60
CA ASN A 189 -5.48 17.61 -21.38
C ASN A 189 -4.31 17.56 -22.36
N PHE A 190 -4.60 17.28 -23.64
CA PHE A 190 -3.58 17.19 -24.69
C PHE A 190 -3.03 18.54 -25.15
N THR A 191 -3.57 19.67 -24.68
CA THR A 191 -3.00 21.00 -24.98
C THR A 191 -1.92 21.42 -23.99
N GLY A 192 -1.83 20.74 -22.83
CA GLY A 192 -0.83 21.02 -21.81
C GLY A 192 0.48 20.28 -22.06
N ASN A 193 1.57 20.75 -21.46
CA ASN A 193 2.85 20.04 -21.49
C ASN A 193 2.80 18.79 -20.60
N PRO A 194 3.30 17.63 -21.07
CA PRO A 194 3.39 16.42 -20.25
C PRO A 194 4.26 16.61 -19.00
N LEU A 195 3.93 15.88 -17.94
CA LEU A 195 4.63 15.88 -16.66
C LEU A 195 4.47 14.53 -15.95
N TYR A 196 5.36 14.24 -15.01
CA TYR A 196 5.23 13.07 -14.15
C TYR A 196 4.04 13.23 -13.20
N GLN A 197 3.17 12.22 -13.15
CA GLN A 197 1.96 12.21 -12.32
C GLN A 197 1.71 10.83 -11.74
N TRP A 198 1.04 10.77 -10.59
CA TRP A 198 0.54 9.53 -9.99
C TRP A 198 -0.71 9.02 -10.73
N PHE A 199 -0.81 7.72 -10.97
CA PHE A 199 -1.98 7.05 -11.53
C PHE A 199 -2.38 5.89 -10.63
N ASP A 200 -3.69 5.64 -10.52
CA ASP A 200 -4.20 4.47 -9.81
C ASP A 200 -3.90 3.22 -10.64
N ASN A 201 -3.33 2.20 -10.00
CA ASN A 201 -3.17 0.89 -10.62
C ASN A 201 -4.54 0.20 -10.82
N GLN A 202 -4.64 -0.58 -11.90
CA GLN A 202 -5.81 -1.42 -12.15
C GLN A 202 -5.94 -2.51 -11.08
N TYR A 203 -7.17 -2.87 -10.74
CA TYR A 203 -7.43 -4.04 -9.88
C TYR A 203 -6.89 -5.32 -10.52
N TYR A 204 -6.45 -6.28 -9.70
CA TYR A 204 -6.00 -7.57 -10.19
C TYR A 204 -7.15 -8.35 -10.81
#